data_AF-E1YAH8-F1
#
_entry.id   AF-E1YAH8-F1
#
_cell.length_a   1.000
_cell.length_b   1.000
_cell.length_c   1.000
_cell.angle_alpha   90.00
_cell.angle_beta   90.00
_cell.angle_gamma   90.00
#
_symmetry.space_group_name_H-M   'P 1'
#
loop_
_entity.id
_entity.type
_entity.pdbx_description
1 polymer ?
#
loop_
_entity_poly.entity_id
_entity_poly.type
_entity_poly.pdbx_seq_one_letter_code
_entity_poly.pdbx_strand_id
1 'polypeptide(L)'
;MAICDLCGKEAEGASSCIKSIIRINGMDYTPLPFEKKDTVFTGKQFSKRCPECNVLNGGFHHVGCSLEICPKCGGKWINCRCSGLKVANLNSKKKKCNIIPFKKRREDA
;
A
#
# COMPACT_ATOMS: atom_id res chain seq x y z
N MET A 1 5.68 2.80 -17.67
CA MET A 1 5.60 3.45 -16.35
C MET A 1 4.15 3.49 -15.90
N ALA A 2 3.85 3.02 -14.69
CA ALA A 2 2.48 3.05 -14.15
C ALA A 2 2.28 4.32 -13.31
N ILE A 3 1.29 5.13 -13.67
CA ILE A 3 0.88 6.30 -12.89
C ILE A 3 0.03 5.79 -11.73
N CYS A 4 0.38 6.19 -10.51
CA CYS A 4 -0.42 5.82 -9.34
C CYS A 4 -1.77 6.57 -9.35
N ASP A 5 -2.89 5.84 -9.35
CA ASP A 5 -4.24 6.42 -9.37
C ASP A 5 -4.53 7.38 -8.21
N LEU A 6 -3.83 7.18 -7.08
CA LEU A 6 -4.04 7.96 -5.86
C LEU A 6 -3.26 9.28 -5.87
N CYS A 7 -1.95 9.24 -6.09
CA CYS A 7 -1.11 10.44 -6.06
C CYS A 7 -0.92 11.11 -7.42
N GLY A 8 -1.26 10.43 -8.53
CA GLY A 8 -1.05 10.93 -9.89
C GLY A 8 0.41 11.05 -10.31
N LYS A 9 1.36 10.51 -9.53
CA LYS A 9 2.79 10.54 -9.85
C LYS A 9 3.24 9.20 -10.44
N GLU A 10 4.29 9.25 -11.25
CA GLU A 10 4.99 8.05 -11.70
C GLU A 10 5.76 7.41 -10.54
N ALA A 11 5.62 6.09 -10.38
CA ALA A 11 6.18 5.35 -9.25
C ALA A 11 7.72 5.41 -9.17
N GLU A 12 8.41 5.68 -10.28
CA GLU A 12 9.87 5.73 -10.34
C GLU A 12 10.48 7.04 -9.76
N GLY A 13 9.71 8.13 -9.66
CA GLY A 13 10.21 9.43 -9.21
C GLY A 13 9.83 9.83 -7.78
N ALA A 14 8.82 9.19 -7.17
CA ALA A 14 8.26 9.65 -5.90
C ALA A 14 9.00 9.06 -4.68
N SER A 15 9.38 9.92 -3.73
CA SER A 15 9.91 9.50 -2.42
C SER A 15 8.86 8.85 -1.52
N SER A 16 7.60 9.21 -1.71
CA SER A 16 6.42 8.76 -0.94
C SER A 16 5.17 8.93 -1.79
N CYS A 17 4.16 8.07 -1.59
CA CYS A 17 2.79 8.39 -1.95
C CYS A 17 2.24 9.53 -1.07
N ILE A 18 1.08 10.07 -1.43
CA ILE A 18 0.40 11.10 -0.64
C ILE A 18 -0.18 10.53 0.66
N LYS A 19 -0.40 11.40 1.65
CA LYS A 19 -1.13 11.04 2.88
C LYS A 19 -2.50 10.46 2.51
N SER A 20 -2.83 9.33 3.12
CA SER A 20 -4.04 8.56 2.83
C SER A 20 -4.53 7.82 4.08
N ILE A 21 -5.72 7.25 3.99
CA ILE A 21 -6.30 6.35 4.99
C ILE A 21 -6.60 5.00 4.34
N ILE A 22 -6.57 3.94 5.14
CA ILE A 22 -6.99 2.59 4.73
C ILE A 22 -8.30 2.29 5.45
N ARG A 23 -9.39 2.18 4.68
CA ARG A 23 -10.71 1.85 5.22
C ARG A 23 -10.96 0.35 5.10
N ILE A 24 -11.09 -0.35 6.22
CA ILE A 24 -11.31 -1.81 6.29
C ILE A 24 -12.61 -2.06 7.06
N ASN A 25 -13.60 -2.67 6.41
CA ASN A 25 -14.93 -2.93 7.00
C ASN A 25 -15.56 -1.68 7.66
N GLY A 26 -15.41 -0.50 7.05
CA GLY A 26 -15.96 0.75 7.56
C GLY A 26 -15.13 1.47 8.63
N MET A 27 -14.05 0.86 9.12
CA MET A 27 -13.11 1.48 10.05
C MET A 27 -11.92 2.09 9.32
N ASP A 28 -11.49 3.27 9.76
CA ASP A 28 -10.36 4.00 9.17
C ASP A 28 -9.08 3.73 9.96
N TYR A 29 -8.03 3.34 9.22
CA TYR A 29 -6.71 3.08 9.75
C TYR A 29 -5.66 3.97 9.09
N THR A 30 -4.68 4.37 9.89
CA THR A 30 -3.48 5.06 9.38
C THR A 30 -2.60 4.03 8.65
N PRO A 31 -2.18 4.30 7.40
CA PRO A 31 -1.24 3.44 6.69
C PRO A 31 0.11 3.39 7.42
N LEU A 32 0.75 2.23 7.40
CA LEU A 32 2.12 2.09 7.89
C LEU A 32 3.10 2.51 6.77
N PRO A 33 4.11 3.34 7.08
CA PRO A 33 5.15 3.67 6.12
C PRO A 33 5.99 2.44 5.79
N PHE A 34 6.64 2.45 4.63
CA PHE A 34 7.57 1.40 4.25
C PHE A 34 8.77 1.39 5.18
N GLU A 35 9.04 0.27 5.84
CA GLU A 35 10.29 0.06 6.55
C GLU A 35 11.11 -1.05 5.87
N LYS A 36 12.41 -0.82 5.67
CA LYS A 36 13.32 -1.80 5.05
C LYS A 36 13.30 -3.15 5.79
N LYS A 37 13.09 -3.13 7.12
CA LYS A 37 12.96 -4.31 7.97
C LYS A 37 11.76 -5.21 7.61
N ASP A 38 10.77 -4.66 6.91
CA ASP A 38 9.59 -5.42 6.45
C ASP A 38 9.93 -6.31 5.25
N THR A 39 11.12 -6.17 4.67
CA THR A 39 11.61 -6.98 3.55
C THR A 39 12.65 -7.98 4.03
N VAL A 40 12.71 -9.14 3.36
CA VAL A 40 13.80 -10.11 3.53
C VAL A 40 15.15 -9.59 2.99
N PHE A 41 15.12 -8.43 2.32
CA PHE A 41 16.26 -7.81 1.65
C PHE A 41 16.99 -6.86 2.60
N THR A 42 17.62 -7.42 3.66
CA THR A 42 18.29 -6.64 4.72
C THR A 42 19.77 -6.32 4.45
N GLY A 43 20.33 -6.77 3.32
CA GLY A 43 21.74 -6.55 2.97
C GLY A 43 22.10 -5.10 2.57
N LYS A 44 23.40 -4.76 2.70
CA LYS A 44 24.01 -3.47 2.27
C LYS A 44 23.80 -3.16 0.78
N GLN A 45 23.60 -4.20 -0.05
CA GLN A 45 23.42 -4.12 -1.50
C GLN A 45 21.98 -3.78 -1.94
N PHE A 46 21.01 -3.80 -1.02
CA PHE A 46 19.60 -3.62 -1.38
C PHE A 46 19.15 -2.18 -1.23
N SER A 47 18.55 -1.67 -2.32
CA SER A 47 17.95 -0.33 -2.43
C SER A 47 17.15 0.04 -1.20
N LYS A 48 17.26 1.30 -0.75
CA LYS A 48 16.46 1.88 0.34
C LYS A 48 14.98 2.06 -0.06
N ARG A 49 14.52 1.36 -1.09
CA ARG A 49 13.22 1.52 -1.74
C ARG A 49 12.46 0.21 -1.70
N CYS A 50 11.14 0.30 -1.63
CA CYS A 50 10.26 -0.86 -1.70
C CYS A 50 10.44 -1.55 -3.05
N PRO A 51 10.71 -2.87 -3.10
CA PRO A 51 10.88 -3.59 -4.37
C PRO A 51 9.67 -3.51 -5.31
N GLU A 52 8.46 -3.37 -4.75
CA GLU A 52 7.21 -3.41 -5.53
C GLU A 52 6.77 -2.04 -6.04
N CYS A 53 6.79 -1.03 -5.18
CA CYS A 53 6.26 0.30 -5.50
C CYS A 53 7.31 1.41 -5.49
N ASN A 54 8.57 1.04 -5.30
CA ASN A 54 9.76 1.90 -5.35
C ASN A 54 9.78 3.08 -4.35
N VAL A 55 8.86 3.12 -3.38
CA VAL A 55 8.85 4.17 -2.35
C VAL A 55 10.09 4.11 -1.46
N LEU A 56 10.63 5.26 -1.02
CA LEU A 56 11.75 5.28 -0.08
C LEU A 56 11.34 4.81 1.32
N ASN A 57 12.31 4.29 2.06
CA ASN A 57 12.17 3.96 3.48
C ASN A 57 11.61 5.16 4.26
N GLY A 58 10.53 4.94 5.02
CA GLY A 58 9.75 5.95 5.73
C GLY A 58 8.63 6.58 4.91
N GLY A 59 8.53 6.32 3.61
CA GLY A 59 7.46 6.82 2.75
C GLY A 59 6.21 5.94 2.75
N PHE A 60 5.06 6.52 2.42
CA PHE A 60 3.80 5.77 2.28
C PHE A 60 3.77 5.02 0.96
N HIS A 61 3.39 3.74 1.01
CA HIS A 61 3.28 2.92 -0.18
C HIS A 61 2.25 3.46 -1.17
N HIS A 62 2.55 3.28 -2.46
CA HIS A 62 1.55 3.48 -3.51
C HIS A 62 0.45 2.43 -3.42
N VAL A 63 -0.70 2.80 -3.97
CA VAL A 63 -1.86 1.94 -4.15
C VAL A 63 -1.46 0.64 -4.84
N GLY A 64 -1.90 -0.51 -4.30
CA GLY A 64 -1.68 -1.83 -4.89
C GLY A 64 -0.36 -2.49 -4.49
N CYS A 65 0.47 -1.86 -3.67
CA CYS A 65 1.73 -2.44 -3.21
C CYS A 65 1.49 -3.72 -2.38
N SER A 66 1.96 -4.86 -2.90
CA SER A 66 1.77 -6.18 -2.29
C SER A 66 2.50 -6.35 -0.94
N LEU A 67 3.59 -5.60 -0.75
CA LEU A 67 4.42 -5.60 0.46
C LEU A 67 3.95 -4.62 1.54
N GLU A 68 2.98 -3.73 1.27
CA GLU A 68 2.47 -2.84 2.32
C GLU A 68 1.81 -3.66 3.43
N ILE A 69 2.03 -3.26 4.68
CA ILE A 69 1.51 -3.94 5.86
C ILE A 69 0.08 -3.48 6.14
N CYS A 70 -0.82 -4.44 6.29
CA CYS A 70 -2.19 -4.18 6.70
C CYS A 70 -2.22 -3.67 8.14
N PRO A 71 -2.71 -2.44 8.40
CA PRO A 71 -2.72 -1.86 9.75
C PRO A 71 -3.69 -2.57 10.71
N LYS A 72 -4.63 -3.37 10.19
CA LYS A 72 -5.58 -4.14 11.03
C LYS A 72 -5.00 -5.45 11.53
N CYS A 73 -4.26 -6.20 10.69
CA CYS A 73 -3.82 -7.55 11.01
C CYS A 73 -2.29 -7.72 11.05
N GLY A 74 -1.51 -6.68 10.73
CA GLY A 74 -0.04 -6.71 10.72
C GLY A 74 0.59 -7.55 9.60
N GLY A 75 -0.22 -8.15 8.72
CA GLY A 75 0.26 -8.97 7.60
C GLY A 75 0.47 -8.14 6.33
N LYS A 76 1.43 -8.54 5.48
CA LYS A 76 1.60 -7.98 4.13
C LYS A 76 0.37 -8.21 3.27
N TRP A 77 -0.03 -7.25 2.42
CA TRP A 77 -1.24 -7.36 1.60
C TRP A 77 -1.30 -8.62 0.74
N ILE A 78 -0.17 -9.10 0.23
CA ILE A 78 -0.10 -10.35 -0.54
C ILE A 78 -0.60 -11.58 0.24
N ASN A 79 -0.44 -11.57 1.57
CA ASN A 79 -0.85 -12.65 2.47
C ASN A 79 -2.06 -12.29 3.35
N CYS A 80 -2.54 -11.05 3.23
CA CYS A 80 -3.62 -10.52 4.04
C CYS A 80 -4.98 -11.05 3.56
N ARG A 81 -5.89 -11.32 4.50
CA ARG A 81 -7.29 -11.66 4.24
C ARG A 81 -8.27 -10.52 4.52
N CYS A 82 -7.77 -9.34 4.88
CA CYS A 82 -8.61 -8.14 5.05
C CYS A 82 -8.96 -7.53 3.69
N SER A 83 -10.12 -6.89 3.63
CA SER A 83 -10.64 -6.24 2.43
C SER A 83 -10.84 -4.75 2.73
N GLY A 84 -10.33 -3.87 1.89
CA GLY A 84 -10.42 -2.43 2.15
C GLY A 84 -10.26 -1.54 0.94
N LEU A 85 -10.13 -0.24 1.22
CA LEU A 85 -9.95 0.82 0.23
C LEU A 85 -8.88 1.78 0.73
N LYS A 86 -7.99 2.24 -0.16
CA LYS A 86 -7.04 3.32 0.17
C LYS A 86 -7.55 4.63 -0.42
N VAL A 87 -7.73 5.62 0.45
CA VAL A 87 -8.43 6.87 0.11
C VAL A 87 -7.52 8.07 0.38
N ALA A 88 -7.44 8.97 -0.60
CA ALA A 88 -6.70 10.22 -0.50
C ALA A 88 -7.58 11.31 0.10
N ASN A 89 -7.42 11.58 1.41
CA ASN A 89 -8.11 12.64 2.15
C ASN A 89 -9.66 12.54 2.19
N LEU A 90 -10.25 12.68 3.37
CA LEU A 90 -11.68 12.48 3.61
C LEU A 90 -12.59 13.53 2.94
N ASN A 91 -12.05 14.70 2.55
CA ASN A 91 -12.81 15.84 2.01
C ASN A 91 -12.79 15.98 0.47
N SER A 92 -12.04 15.14 -0.25
CA SER A 92 -11.96 15.24 -1.70
C SER A 92 -13.01 14.36 -2.36
N LYS A 93 -14.01 14.97 -2.99
CA LYS A 93 -15.08 14.32 -3.78
C LYS A 93 -14.60 13.40 -4.93
N LYS A 94 -13.29 13.22 -5.15
CA LYS A 94 -12.73 12.38 -6.23
C LYS A 94 -11.41 11.72 -5.82
N LYS A 95 -11.26 10.46 -6.25
CA LYS A 95 -10.13 9.51 -6.09
C LYS A 95 -10.22 8.56 -4.88
N LYS A 96 -11.28 7.73 -4.88
CA LYS A 96 -11.28 6.44 -4.17
C LYS A 96 -10.56 5.43 -5.04
N CYS A 97 -9.45 4.86 -4.58
CA CYS A 97 -8.83 3.73 -5.26
C CYS A 97 -9.28 2.45 -4.55
N ASN A 98 -9.95 1.57 -5.29
CA ASN A 98 -10.37 0.28 -4.77
C ASN A 98 -9.14 -0.62 -4.67
N ILE A 99 -8.73 -1.00 -3.46
CA ILE A 99 -7.57 -1.87 -3.27
C ILE A 99 -7.91 -2.98 -2.30
N ILE A 100 -8.41 -4.05 -2.91
CA ILE A 100 -7.97 -5.44 -2.75
C ILE A 100 -8.01 -6.05 -1.33
N PRO A 101 -8.73 -7.18 -1.17
CA PRO A 101 -8.16 -8.44 -0.70
C PRO A 101 -7.60 -9.23 -1.91
N PHE A 102 -6.33 -9.64 -1.88
CA PHE A 102 -5.65 -10.21 -3.08
C PHE A 102 -6.19 -11.58 -3.49
N LYS A 103 -7.20 -12.11 -2.79
CA LYS A 103 -8.08 -13.17 -3.27
C LYS A 103 -9.50 -12.94 -2.73
N LYS A 104 -10.48 -12.70 -3.60
CA LYS A 104 -11.71 -13.50 -3.47
C LYS A 104 -11.22 -14.92 -3.74
N ARG A 105 -10.90 -15.69 -2.70
CA ARG A 105 -10.81 -17.13 -2.91
C ARG A 105 -12.22 -17.48 -3.38
N ARG A 106 -12.34 -18.04 -4.59
CA ARG A 106 -13.60 -18.58 -5.08
C ARG A 106 -14.21 -19.41 -3.94
N GLU A 107 -15.50 -19.24 -3.77
CA GLU A 107 -16.36 -20.25 -3.18
C GLU A 107 -16.12 -21.52 -4.00
N ASP A 108 -15.24 -22.39 -3.54
CA ASP A 108 -15.01 -23.70 -4.14
C ASP A 108 -15.37 -24.75 -3.06
N ALA A 109 -16.55 -25.33 -3.28
CA ALA A 109 -17.07 -26.61 -2.79
C ALA A 109 -17.41 -26.76 -1.30
#